data_AF-A0A382DS98-F1
#
_entry.id   AF-A0A382DS98-F1
#
_cell.length_a   1.000
_cell.length_b   1.000
_cell.length_c   1.000
_cell.angle_alpha   90.00
_cell.angle_beta   90.00
_cell.angle_gamma   90.00
#
_symmetry.space_group_name_H-M   'P 1'
#
loop_
_entity.id
_entity.type
_entity.pdbx_description
1 polymer ?
#
loop_
_entity_poly.entity_id
_entity_poly.type
_entity_poly.pdbx_seq_one_letter_code
_entity_poly.pdbx_strand_id
1 'polypeptide(L)' 'MSEKTVRYEVEGPLGVLTLNRPNKLNAINTKMMADINEAMNQAEEDIKI' A
#
# COMPACT_ATOMS: atom_id res chain seq x y z
N MET A 1 2.52 -1.15 -17.65
CA MET A 1 2.66 -1.01 -16.18
C MET A 1 1.42 -1.65 -15.55
N SER A 2 1.54 -2.68 -14.72
CA SER A 2 0.38 -3.24 -14.02
C SER A 2 -0.14 -2.26 -12.98
N GLU A 3 -1.45 -2.12 -12.80
CA GLU A 3 -2.01 -1.35 -11.68
C GLU A 3 -1.52 -1.89 -10.33
N LYS A 4 -1.20 -0.98 -9.39
CA LYS A 4 -0.87 -1.34 -8.01
C LYS A 4 -2.14 -1.77 -7.27
N THR A 5 -1.99 -2.80 -6.46
CA THR A 5 -3.10 -3.41 -5.72
C THR A 5 -3.34 -2.75 -4.36
N VAL A 6 -2.48 -1.84 -3.95
CA VAL A 6 -2.66 -0.92 -2.82
C VAL A 6 -2.26 0.50 -3.21
N ARG A 7 -2.81 1.50 -2.51
CA ARG A 7 -2.36 2.89 -2.56
C ARG A 7 -1.87 3.30 -1.19
N TYR A 8 -0.78 4.04 -1.12
CA TYR A 8 -0.22 4.58 0.11
C TYR A 8 -0.13 6.09 -0.01
N GLU A 9 -0.65 6.79 1.00
CA GLU A 9 -0.72 8.25 1.09
C GLU A 9 -0.35 8.66 2.52
N VAL A 10 0.24 9.85 2.68
CA VAL A 10 0.65 10.38 4.00
C VAL A 10 -0.12 11.67 4.26
N GLU A 11 -0.84 11.69 5.38
CA GLU A 11 -1.61 12.83 5.87
C GLU A 11 -1.01 13.33 7.21
N GLY A 12 -0.06 14.26 7.12
CA GLY A 12 0.69 14.71 8.29
C GLY A 12 1.48 13.55 8.92
N PRO A 13 1.29 13.21 10.21
CA PRO A 13 1.96 12.08 10.84
C PRO A 13 1.28 10.73 10.58
N LEU A 14 0.21 10.66 9.76
CA LEU A 14 -0.58 9.46 9.52
C LEU A 14 -0.31 8.87 8.12
N GLY A 15 0.16 7.64 8.06
CA GLY A 15 0.18 6.85 6.82
C GLY A 15 -1.14 6.11 6.59
N VAL A 16 -1.72 6.26 5.40
CA VAL A 16 -2.98 5.60 4.98
C VAL A 16 -2.69 4.63 3.85
N LEU A 17 -2.88 3.34 4.11
CA LEU A 17 -2.74 2.27 3.11
C LEU A 17 -4.12 1.74 2.71
N THR A 18 -4.54 2.03 1.47
CA THR A 18 -5.84 1.61 0.93
C THR A 18 -5.69 0.40 0.02
N LEU A 19 -6.43 -0.68 0.30
CA LEU A 19 -6.52 -1.83 -0.61
C LEU A 19 -7.28 -1.43 -1.89
N ASN A 20 -6.65 -1.64 -3.05
CA ASN A 20 -7.11 -1.16 -4.35
C ASN A 20 -7.44 -2.33 -5.30
N ARG A 21 -8.27 -3.28 -4.85
CA ARG A 21 -8.79 -4.36 -5.69
C ARG A 21 -10.32 -4.50 -5.53
N PRO A 22 -11.09 -3.43 -5.82
CA PRO A 22 -12.54 -3.43 -5.61
C PRO A 22 -13.26 -4.54 -6.38
N ASN A 23 -12.83 -4.82 -7.61
CA ASN A 23 -13.38 -5.89 -8.46
C ASN A 23 -13.20 -7.31 -7.89
N LYS A 24 -12.41 -7.46 -6.82
CA LYS A 24 -12.16 -8.73 -6.11
C LYS A 24 -12.50 -8.61 -4.63
N LEU A 25 -13.28 -7.59 -4.24
CA LEU A 25 -13.61 -7.31 -2.83
C LEU A 25 -12.37 -7.23 -1.93
N ASN A 26 -11.26 -6.71 -2.48
CA ASN A 26 -9.96 -6.65 -1.82
C ASN A 26 -9.39 -8.00 -1.34
N ALA A 27 -9.85 -9.13 -1.90
CA ALA A 27 -9.30 -10.44 -1.59
C ALA A 27 -7.79 -10.47 -1.83
N ILE A 28 -7.00 -10.87 -0.83
CA ILE A 28 -5.54 -10.78 -0.85
C ILE A 28 -4.94 -11.86 -1.76
N ASN A 29 -3.95 -11.49 -2.57
CA ASN A 29 -3.13 -12.41 -3.36
C ASN A 29 -1.63 -12.11 -3.16
N THR A 30 -0.77 -12.91 -3.77
CA THR A 30 0.69 -12.77 -3.67
C THR A 30 1.20 -11.40 -4.14
N LYS A 31 0.64 -10.86 -5.23
CA LYS A 31 0.97 -9.51 -5.69
C LYS A 31 0.61 -8.44 -4.65
N MET A 32 -0.56 -8.55 -4.02
CA MET A 32 -1.00 -7.59 -3.01
C MET A 32 -0.15 -7.66 -1.75
N MET A 33 0.28 -8.84 -1.34
CA MET A 33 1.25 -8.95 -0.25
C MET A 33 2.58 -8.25 -0.60
N ALA A 34 3.08 -8.40 -1.82
CA ALA A 34 4.29 -7.71 -2.26
C ALA A 34 4.11 -6.18 -2.29
N ASP A 35 3.00 -5.70 -2.86
CA ASP A 35 2.71 -4.27 -2.93
C ASP A 35 2.49 -3.67 -1.51
N ILE A 36 1.92 -4.43 -0.56
CA ILE A 36 1.81 -4.02 0.87
C ILE A 36 3.19 -3.88 1.49
N ASN A 37 4.07 -4.87 1.33
CA ASN A 37 5.42 -4.82 1.90
C ASN A 37 6.22 -3.64 1.37
N GLU A 38 6.11 -3.34 0.07
CA GLU A 38 6.74 -2.17 -0.54
C GLU A 38 6.24 -0.86 0.10
N ALA A 39 4.92 -0.72 0.28
CA ALA A 39 4.34 0.46 0.92
C ALA A 39 4.70 0.60 2.40
N MET A 40 4.84 -0.52 3.14
CA MET A 40 5.30 -0.49 4.53
C MET A 40 6.77 -0.06 4.64
N ASN A 41 7.63 -0.57 3.75
CA ASN A 41 9.03 -0.11 3.70
C ASN A 41 9.12 1.39 3.42
N GLN A 42 8.30 1.90 2.50
CA GLN A 42 8.22 3.33 2.24
C GLN A 42 7.77 4.12 3.48
N ALA A 43 6.76 3.63 4.20
CA ALA A 43 6.30 4.27 5.43
C ALA A 43 7.39 4.32 6.52
N GLU A 44 8.21 3.27 6.65
CA GLU A 44 9.36 3.27 7.56
C GLU A 44 10.46 4.27 7.18
N GLU A 45 10.64 4.53 5.88
CA GLU A 45 11.56 5.55 5.38
C GLU A 45 11.03 6.97 5.61
N ASP A 46 9.74 7.19 5.40
CA ASP A 46 9.09 8.50 5.61
C ASP A 46 9.17 8.96 7.07
N ILE A 47 9.12 8.04 8.04
CA ILE A 47 9.25 8.33 9.49
C ILE A 47 10.66 8.84 9.86
N LYS A 48 11.68 8.56 9.05
CA LYS A 48 13.09 8.89 9.39
C LYS A 48 13.50 10.33 9.03
N ILE A 49 12.57 11.16 8.52
CA ILE A 49 12.82 12.53 8.06
C ILE A 49 12.38 13.57 9.10
#